data_AF-A0A971BK81-F1
#
_entry.id   AF-A0A971BK81-F1
#
_cell.length_a   1.000
_cell.length_b   1.000
_cell.length_c   1.000
_cell.angle_alpha   90.00
_cell.angle_beta   90.00
_cell.angle_gamma   90.00
#
_symmetry.space_group_name_H-M   'P 1'
#
loop_
_entity.id
_entity.type
_entity.pdbx_description
1 polymer ?
#
loop_
_entity_poly.entity_id
_entity_poly.type
_entity_poly.pdbx_seq_one_letter_code
_entity_poly.pdbx_strand_id
1 'polypeptide(L)'
;MDEEISGILRKSLEKKGVQIETSAKVIKVGEREVFFEKEGEVASVEFDKVLVSIGRKANISEIGLENIGIKAERGIQTNLKMETEVKNVYAAGDVTGAYMLAHVAYREADVAVNNILGKEDYMSYSAIPSVIYTTPEVGAVGETEKSATEKGIDVKCIKTSLMFSGRYIAESEERSGILKLIYKKETDTLIGASVIGPYSSEYIGMISSFIGLQTPVEQLKKQIYPHPTVSEVFRDALFEI
;
A
#
# COMPACT_ATOMS: atom_id res chain seq x y z
N MET A 1 -4.23 3.94 -3.09
CA MET A 1 -5.01 2.68 -3.15
C MET A 1 -5.93 2.75 -4.36
N ASP A 2 -6.17 1.62 -5.01
CA ASP A 2 -7.07 1.55 -6.17
C ASP A 2 -8.52 1.92 -5.79
N GLU A 3 -9.20 2.70 -6.64
CA GLU A 3 -10.54 3.23 -6.35
C GLU A 3 -11.61 2.14 -6.29
N GLU A 4 -11.50 1.11 -7.15
CA GLU A 4 -12.46 0.01 -7.17
C GLU A 4 -12.33 -0.88 -5.94
N ILE A 5 -11.09 -1.18 -5.55
CA ILE A 5 -10.77 -1.90 -4.32
C ILE A 5 -11.32 -1.15 -3.10
N SER A 6 -11.13 0.17 -3.07
CA SER A 6 -11.65 1.03 -2.00
C SER A 6 -13.18 0.99 -1.94
N GLY A 7 -13.85 1.01 -3.09
CA GLY A 7 -15.30 0.91 -3.18
C GLY A 7 -15.86 -0.44 -2.72
N ILE A 8 -15.16 -1.55 -3.02
CA ILE A 8 -15.53 -2.88 -2.55
C ILE A 8 -15.37 -2.99 -1.04
N LEU A 9 -14.23 -2.53 -0.50
CA LEU A 9 -13.99 -2.53 0.95
C LEU A 9 -15.04 -1.72 1.69
N ARG A 10 -15.34 -0.50 1.20
CA ARG A 10 -16.38 0.38 1.76
C ARG A 10 -17.71 -0.34 1.86
N LYS A 11 -18.19 -0.94 0.76
CA LYS A 11 -19.46 -1.69 0.75
C LYS A 11 -19.45 -2.88 1.71
N SER A 12 -18.31 -3.57 1.83
CA SER A 12 -18.18 -4.71 2.76
C SER A 12 -18.26 -4.27 4.22
N LEU A 13 -17.64 -3.14 4.57
CA LEU A 13 -17.72 -2.55 5.91
C LEU A 13 -19.13 -2.01 6.21
N GLU A 14 -19.79 -1.35 5.25
CA GLU A 14 -21.16 -0.85 5.38
C GLU A 14 -22.16 -2.00 5.62
N LYS A 15 -22.01 -3.14 4.92
CA LYS A 15 -22.81 -4.36 5.20
C LYS A 15 -22.62 -4.90 6.62
N LYS A 16 -21.49 -4.61 7.27
CA LYS A 16 -21.20 -4.98 8.66
C LYS A 16 -21.68 -3.95 9.67
N GLY A 17 -22.41 -2.92 9.22
CA GLY A 17 -22.98 -1.89 10.07
C GLY A 17 -22.04 -0.71 10.33
N VAL A 18 -20.90 -0.62 9.64
CA VAL A 18 -20.00 0.54 9.74
C VAL A 18 -20.57 1.69 8.93
N GLN A 19 -20.85 2.82 9.58
CA GLN A 19 -21.21 4.06 8.89
C GLN A 19 -19.95 4.81 8.47
N ILE A 20 -19.85 5.15 7.19
CA ILE A 20 -18.66 5.80 6.61
C ILE A 20 -19.06 7.15 6.03
N GLU A 21 -18.71 8.22 6.75
CA GLU A 21 -18.92 9.59 6.32
C GLU A 21 -17.66 10.14 5.64
N THR A 22 -17.64 10.10 4.31
CA THR A 22 -16.59 10.73 3.50
C THR A 22 -16.85 12.23 3.33
N SER A 23 -15.79 13.01 3.09
CA SER A 23 -15.88 14.47 2.93
C SER A 23 -16.46 15.19 4.15
N ALA A 24 -16.36 14.59 5.34
CA ALA A 24 -16.74 15.16 6.61
C ALA A 24 -15.51 15.71 7.34
N LYS A 25 -15.47 17.02 7.59
CA LYS A 25 -14.39 17.68 8.31
C LYS A 25 -14.75 17.79 9.79
N VAL A 26 -14.07 17.04 10.65
CA VAL A 26 -14.24 17.19 12.11
C VAL A 26 -13.79 18.59 12.54
N ILE A 27 -14.69 19.33 13.18
CA ILE A 27 -14.44 20.71 13.66
C ILE A 27 -14.28 20.78 15.18
N LYS A 28 -14.90 19.87 15.93
CA LYS A 28 -14.81 19.82 17.40
C LYS A 28 -15.10 18.42 17.92
N VAL A 29 -14.31 17.96 18.89
CA VAL A 29 -14.60 16.78 19.70
C VAL A 29 -15.04 17.27 21.08
N GLY A 30 -16.32 17.08 21.41
CA GLY A 30 -16.89 17.34 22.73
C GLY A 30 -16.72 16.15 23.68
N GLU A 31 -17.39 16.19 24.83
CA GLU A 31 -17.31 15.08 25.82
C GLU A 31 -18.00 13.80 25.34
N ARG A 32 -19.13 13.92 24.63
CA ARG A 32 -19.95 12.79 24.15
C ARG A 32 -20.41 12.93 22.70
N GLU A 33 -19.94 13.96 21.99
CA GLU A 33 -20.34 14.25 20.61
C GLU A 33 -19.15 14.72 19.79
N VAL A 34 -19.05 14.25 18.55
CA VAL A 34 -18.15 14.82 17.53
C VAL A 34 -18.96 15.70 16.59
N PHE A 35 -18.54 16.94 16.42
CA PHE A 35 -19.10 17.87 15.44
C PHE A 35 -18.24 17.86 14.17
N PHE A 36 -18.89 17.79 13.03
CA PHE A 36 -18.24 17.83 11.72
C PHE A 36 -19.03 18.67 10.73
N GLU A 37 -18.31 19.27 9.79
CA GLU A 37 -18.87 19.98 8.65
C GLU A 37 -18.90 19.05 7.44
N LYS A 38 -20.05 18.98 6.77
CA LYS A 38 -20.23 18.23 5.52
C LYS A 38 -21.19 19.00 4.63
N GLU A 39 -20.81 19.20 3.37
CA GLU A 39 -21.64 19.92 2.39
C GLU A 39 -22.05 21.35 2.83
N GLY A 40 -21.23 21.99 3.67
CA GLY A 40 -21.50 23.33 4.21
C GLY A 40 -22.45 23.35 5.41
N GLU A 41 -22.91 22.19 5.87
CA GLU A 41 -23.74 22.05 7.07
C GLU A 41 -22.93 21.45 8.23
N VAL A 42 -23.27 21.87 9.45
CA VAL A 42 -22.69 21.31 10.68
C VAL A 42 -23.61 20.22 11.21
N ALA A 43 -23.07 19.03 11.39
CA ALA A 43 -23.74 17.89 12.00
C ALA A 43 -22.95 17.40 13.22
N SER A 44 -23.59 16.57 14.06
CA SER A 44 -22.95 15.89 15.17
C SER A 44 -23.28 14.40 15.20
N VAL A 45 -22.40 13.62 15.82
CA VAL A 45 -22.66 12.21 16.15
C VAL A 45 -22.28 11.94 17.60
N GLU A 46 -23.14 11.24 18.34
CA GLU A 46 -22.86 10.81 19.70
C GLU A 46 -21.85 9.65 19.74
N PHE A 47 -21.03 9.59 20.78
CA PHE A 47 -20.08 8.50 20.99
C PHE A 47 -19.86 8.18 22.48
N ASP A 48 -19.51 6.93 22.75
CA ASP A 48 -18.96 6.51 24.05
C ASP A 48 -17.43 6.53 24.06
N LYS A 49 -16.80 6.27 22.91
CA LYS A 49 -15.35 6.38 22.70
C LYS A 49 -15.03 6.98 21.33
N VAL A 50 -13.93 7.72 21.28
CA VAL A 50 -13.38 8.28 20.04
C VAL A 50 -11.96 7.75 19.81
N LEU A 51 -11.67 7.36 18.57
CA LEU A 51 -10.33 7.01 18.10
C LEU A 51 -9.87 8.05 17.09
N VAL A 52 -8.78 8.76 17.39
CA VAL A 52 -8.19 9.74 16.47
C VAL A 52 -7.10 9.07 15.64
N SER A 53 -7.40 8.80 14.37
CA SER A 53 -6.50 8.11 13.43
C SER A 53 -6.27 8.90 12.15
N ILE A 54 -5.94 10.19 12.29
CA ILE A 54 -5.79 11.16 11.17
C ILE A 54 -4.45 11.08 10.42
N GLY A 55 -3.52 10.25 10.90
CA GLY A 55 -2.19 10.09 10.31
C GLY A 55 -1.08 10.10 11.36
N ARG A 56 0.15 10.00 10.86
CA ARG A 56 1.39 10.00 11.64
C ARG A 56 2.29 11.12 11.11
N LYS A 57 3.21 11.60 11.94
CA LYS A 57 4.25 12.56 11.56
C LYS A 57 5.62 12.03 11.98
N ALA A 58 6.65 12.36 11.21
CA ALA A 58 8.03 12.05 11.58
C ALA A 58 8.36 12.68 12.94
N ASN A 59 9.04 11.93 13.81
CA ASN A 59 9.47 12.42 15.11
C ASN A 59 10.84 13.10 14.99
N ILE A 60 10.84 14.38 14.62
CA ILE A 60 12.03 15.17 14.29
C ILE A 60 12.19 16.43 15.17
N SER A 61 11.34 16.58 16.19
CA SER A 61 11.39 17.72 17.11
C SER A 61 12.43 17.48 18.21
N GLU A 62 13.22 18.51 18.52
CA GLU A 62 14.14 18.54 19.68
C GLU A 62 15.22 17.43 19.66
N ILE A 63 15.60 16.94 18.47
CA ILE A 63 16.67 15.94 18.31
C ILE A 63 18.02 16.54 17.87
N GLY A 64 18.13 17.86 17.77
CA GLY A 64 19.38 18.56 17.45
C GLY A 64 19.78 18.58 15.98
N LEU A 65 18.83 18.44 15.03
CA LEU A 65 19.11 18.50 13.58
C LEU A 65 19.77 19.84 13.19
N GLU A 66 19.38 20.92 13.87
CA GLU A 66 19.93 22.26 13.71
C GLU A 66 21.41 22.35 14.05
N ASN A 67 21.90 21.52 14.98
CA ASN A 67 23.31 21.50 15.39
C ASN A 67 24.22 20.89 14.32
N ILE A 68 23.66 20.04 13.46
CA ILE A 68 24.37 19.39 12.35
C ILE A 68 23.99 19.99 10.99
N GLY A 69 23.14 21.02 10.97
CA GLY A 69 22.76 21.74 9.76
C GLY A 69 21.72 21.04 8.88
N ILE A 70 21.01 20.03 9.38
CA ILE A 70 19.94 19.35 8.64
C ILE A 70 18.64 20.14 8.75
N LYS A 71 18.02 20.46 7.62
CA LYS A 71 16.68 21.06 7.58
C LYS A 71 15.64 19.99 7.26
N ALA A 72 14.65 19.83 8.13
CA ALA A 72 13.56 18.87 7.94
C ALA A 72 12.21 19.50 8.34
N GLU A 73 11.21 19.35 7.48
CA GLU A 73 9.83 19.79 7.77
C GLU A 73 8.89 18.60 7.96
N ARG A 74 8.78 17.74 6.93
CA ARG A 74 7.90 16.56 6.94
C ARG A 74 8.63 15.25 7.27
N GLY A 75 9.96 15.30 7.28
CA GLY A 75 10.86 14.17 7.51
C GLY A 75 12.28 14.50 7.04
N ILE A 76 13.24 13.71 7.46
CA ILE A 76 14.66 13.86 7.11
C ILE A 76 14.87 13.35 5.68
N GLN A 77 15.36 14.21 4.79
CA GLN A 77 15.61 13.84 3.40
C GLN A 77 16.90 13.02 3.29
N THR A 78 16.85 11.99 2.46
CA THR A 78 17.99 11.12 2.17
C THR A 78 18.09 10.82 0.67
N ASN A 79 19.30 10.51 0.21
CA ASN A 79 19.51 9.90 -1.10
C ASN A 79 19.14 8.40 -1.07
N LEU A 80 19.29 7.68 -2.19
CA LEU A 80 18.99 6.23 -2.27
C LEU A 80 19.95 5.34 -1.45
N LYS A 81 21.05 5.89 -0.93
CA LYS A 81 21.96 5.22 0.03
C LYS A 81 21.55 5.48 1.49
N MET A 82 20.39 6.12 1.71
CA MET A 82 19.87 6.56 3.01
C MET A 82 20.74 7.62 3.71
N GLU A 83 21.67 8.24 2.99
CA GLU A 83 22.52 9.31 3.51
C GLU A 83 21.83 10.66 3.33
N THR A 84 21.91 11.51 4.35
CA THR A 84 21.38 12.87 4.35
C THR A 84 22.27 13.84 3.56
N GLU A 85 21.92 15.13 3.53
CA GLU A 85 22.81 16.16 2.97
C GLU A 85 24.14 16.31 3.75
N VAL A 86 24.17 15.86 5.01
CA VAL A 86 25.37 15.87 5.84
C VAL A 86 26.09 14.53 5.69
N LYS A 87 27.34 14.59 5.25
CA LYS A 87 28.19 13.42 5.03
C LYS A 87 28.27 12.55 6.29
N ASN A 88 28.16 11.23 6.11
CA ASN A 88 28.16 10.22 7.17
C ASN A 88 26.99 10.31 8.17
N VAL A 89 25.93 11.05 7.84
CA VAL A 89 24.68 11.08 8.62
C VAL A 89 23.60 10.42 7.79
N TYR A 90 22.91 9.45 8.38
CA TYR A 90 21.91 8.62 7.72
C TYR A 90 20.56 8.70 8.45
N ALA A 91 19.48 8.45 7.73
CA ALA A 91 18.13 8.34 8.28
C ALA A 91 17.36 7.21 7.61
N ALA A 92 16.55 6.49 8.40
CA ALA A 92 15.76 5.34 7.94
C ALA A 92 14.47 5.21 8.76
N GLY A 93 13.44 4.65 8.14
CA GLY A 93 12.11 4.46 8.71
C GLY A 93 11.28 5.73 8.77
N ASP A 94 10.28 5.74 9.64
CA ASP A 94 9.28 6.81 9.75
C ASP A 94 9.85 8.24 9.88
N VAL A 95 11.10 8.40 10.33
CA VAL A 95 11.77 9.70 10.45
C VAL A 95 12.04 10.36 9.10
N THR A 96 12.14 9.57 8.01
CA THR A 96 12.30 10.10 6.64
C THR A 96 11.01 10.74 6.14
N GLY A 97 9.86 10.34 6.70
CA GLY A 97 8.54 10.77 6.27
C GLY A 97 8.10 10.23 4.90
N ALA A 98 8.90 9.37 4.27
CA ALA A 98 8.62 8.84 2.92
C ALA A 98 7.62 7.68 2.94
N TYR A 99 7.93 6.61 3.68
CA TYR A 99 7.10 5.41 3.79
C TYR A 99 7.05 4.93 5.24
N MET A 100 5.90 5.10 5.90
CA MET A 100 5.71 4.73 7.30
C MET A 100 5.23 3.28 7.44
N LEU A 101 6.06 2.35 6.96
CA LEU A 101 5.81 0.90 6.95
C LEU A 101 7.01 0.17 7.53
N ALA A 102 6.78 -0.78 8.44
CA ALA A 102 7.84 -1.47 9.17
C ALA A 102 8.83 -2.19 8.25
N HIS A 103 8.35 -2.91 7.25
CA HIS A 103 9.20 -3.62 6.28
C HIS A 103 10.00 -2.68 5.38
N VAL A 104 9.54 -1.44 5.16
CA VAL A 104 10.34 -0.42 4.47
C VAL A 104 11.44 0.07 5.39
N ALA A 105 11.13 0.38 6.65
CA ALA A 105 12.12 0.78 7.65
C ALA A 105 13.25 -0.25 7.84
N TYR A 106 12.92 -1.55 7.83
CA TYR A 106 13.93 -2.62 7.90
C TYR A 106 14.88 -2.56 6.71
N ARG A 107 14.34 -2.46 5.49
CA ARG A 107 15.16 -2.41 4.28
C ARG A 107 15.98 -1.12 4.20
N GLU A 108 15.42 0.02 4.57
CA GLU A 108 16.15 1.30 4.65
C GLU A 108 17.30 1.21 5.65
N ALA A 109 17.08 0.58 6.81
CA ALA A 109 18.16 0.35 7.79
C ALA A 109 19.28 -0.53 7.21
N ASP A 110 18.95 -1.60 6.48
CA ASP A 110 19.95 -2.44 5.80
C ASP A 110 20.77 -1.62 4.79
N VAL A 111 20.12 -0.79 3.97
CA VAL A 111 20.82 0.09 3.01
C VAL A 111 21.76 1.06 3.73
N ALA A 112 21.28 1.71 4.80
CA ALA A 112 22.09 2.65 5.57
C ALA A 112 23.32 1.96 6.16
N VAL A 113 23.14 0.82 6.84
CA VAL A 113 24.23 0.06 7.46
C VAL A 113 25.23 -0.45 6.43
N ASN A 114 24.77 -0.97 5.28
CA ASN A 114 25.65 -1.40 4.21
C ASN A 114 26.55 -0.27 3.73
N ASN A 115 25.98 0.92 3.47
CA ASN A 115 26.76 2.06 3.01
C ASN A 115 27.70 2.63 4.08
N ILE A 116 27.30 2.61 5.36
CA ILE A 116 28.20 2.93 6.50
C ILE A 116 29.43 2.00 6.50
N LEU A 117 29.23 0.72 6.18
CA LEU A 117 30.28 -0.30 6.13
C LEU A 117 31.05 -0.34 4.80
N GLY A 118 30.79 0.59 3.87
CA GLY A 118 31.43 0.62 2.56
C GLY A 118 30.96 -0.48 1.59
N LYS A 119 29.85 -1.15 1.89
CA LYS A 119 29.15 -2.07 0.98
C LYS A 119 28.11 -1.28 0.20
N GLU A 120 28.34 -1.09 -1.08
CA GLU A 120 27.43 -0.31 -1.91
C GLU A 120 26.04 -0.96 -1.98
N ASP A 121 25.02 -0.21 -1.59
CA ASP A 121 23.63 -0.66 -1.57
C ASP A 121 22.68 0.52 -1.85
N TYR A 122 21.52 0.22 -2.43
CA TYR A 122 20.54 1.22 -2.83
C TYR A 122 19.11 0.79 -2.49
N MET A 123 18.32 1.74 -2.01
CA MET A 123 16.90 1.54 -1.78
C MET A 123 16.14 1.57 -3.11
N SER A 124 15.16 0.66 -3.24
CA SER A 124 14.17 0.68 -4.32
C SER A 124 12.77 0.76 -3.73
N TYR A 125 12.00 1.76 -4.16
CA TYR A 125 10.63 1.99 -3.73
C TYR A 125 9.59 1.52 -4.75
N SER A 126 10.02 0.85 -5.84
CA SER A 126 9.15 0.48 -6.95
C SER A 126 8.14 -0.64 -6.62
N ALA A 127 8.44 -1.48 -5.63
CA ALA A 127 7.66 -2.67 -5.30
C ALA A 127 7.52 -2.83 -3.79
N ILE A 128 6.91 -1.82 -3.13
CA ILE A 128 6.60 -1.89 -1.70
C ILE A 128 5.18 -2.44 -1.54
N PRO A 129 5.00 -3.62 -0.92
CA PRO A 129 3.69 -4.11 -0.60
C PRO A 129 3.09 -3.32 0.56
N SER A 130 1.77 -3.19 0.55
CA SER A 130 0.97 -2.57 1.60
C SER A 130 -0.25 -3.44 1.84
N VAL A 131 -0.66 -3.56 3.11
CA VAL A 131 -1.74 -4.44 3.53
C VAL A 131 -2.65 -3.72 4.51
N ILE A 132 -3.95 -3.88 4.32
CA ILE A 132 -4.99 -3.49 5.28
C ILE A 132 -5.64 -4.78 5.78
N TYR A 133 -5.40 -5.10 7.06
CA TYR A 133 -5.87 -6.32 7.72
C TYR A 133 -7.32 -6.23 8.19
N THR A 134 -8.20 -5.75 7.31
CA THR A 134 -9.66 -5.82 7.50
C THR A 134 -10.17 -7.22 7.12
N THR A 135 -11.47 -7.44 7.26
CA THR A 135 -12.13 -8.61 6.67
C THR A 135 -13.18 -8.12 5.67
N PRO A 136 -12.99 -8.30 4.35
CA PRO A 136 -11.84 -8.94 3.70
C PRO A 136 -10.54 -8.12 3.82
N GLU A 137 -9.39 -8.79 3.70
CA GLU A 137 -8.08 -8.13 3.64
C GLU A 137 -7.94 -7.38 2.31
N VAL A 138 -7.07 -6.37 2.30
CA VAL A 138 -6.64 -5.68 1.08
C VAL A 138 -5.12 -5.74 1.00
N GLY A 139 -4.60 -6.15 -0.15
CA GLY A 139 -3.17 -6.08 -0.49
C GLY A 139 -2.97 -5.18 -1.71
N ALA A 140 -1.94 -4.34 -1.71
CA ALA A 140 -1.56 -3.54 -2.86
C ALA A 140 -0.05 -3.38 -2.97
N VAL A 141 0.45 -3.27 -4.20
CA VAL A 141 1.87 -3.02 -4.50
C VAL A 141 2.00 -2.24 -5.80
N GLY A 142 2.97 -1.34 -5.88
CA GLY A 142 3.32 -0.62 -7.11
C GLY A 142 2.25 0.35 -7.58
N GLU A 143 2.13 0.50 -8.90
CA GLU A 143 1.20 1.46 -9.53
C GLU A 143 -0.26 1.00 -9.47
N THR A 144 -1.15 1.99 -9.49
CA THR A 144 -2.56 1.81 -9.86
C THR A 144 -2.76 2.21 -11.32
N GLU A 145 -3.88 1.85 -11.93
CA GLU A 145 -4.22 2.31 -13.29
C GLU A 145 -4.20 3.85 -13.36
N LYS A 146 -4.84 4.51 -12.38
CA LYS A 146 -4.87 5.96 -12.26
C LYS A 146 -3.47 6.58 -12.18
N SER A 147 -2.61 6.08 -11.29
CA SER A 147 -1.26 6.63 -11.13
C SER A 147 -0.37 6.37 -12.36
N ALA A 148 -0.56 5.24 -13.05
CA ALA A 148 0.12 4.98 -14.31
C ALA A 148 -0.33 5.95 -15.41
N THR A 149 -1.64 6.21 -15.54
CA THR A 149 -2.19 7.20 -16.49
C THR A 149 -1.69 8.61 -16.19
N GLU A 150 -1.70 9.04 -14.93
CA GLU A 150 -1.18 10.36 -14.50
C GLU A 150 0.31 10.53 -14.83
N LYS A 151 1.08 9.44 -14.83
CA LYS A 151 2.50 9.41 -15.22
C LYS A 151 2.73 9.24 -16.74
N GLY A 152 1.67 9.14 -17.54
CA GLY A 152 1.77 8.90 -18.98
C GLY A 152 2.33 7.53 -19.36
N ILE A 153 2.22 6.53 -18.46
CA ILE A 153 2.67 5.17 -18.72
C ILE A 153 1.53 4.39 -19.38
N ASP A 154 1.76 3.90 -20.60
CA ASP A 154 0.82 3.03 -21.30
C ASP A 154 0.76 1.65 -20.61
N VAL A 155 -0.41 1.32 -20.07
CA VAL A 155 -0.64 0.09 -19.31
C VAL A 155 -1.96 -0.56 -19.69
N LYS A 156 -2.01 -1.88 -19.57
CA LYS A 156 -3.25 -2.65 -19.56
C LYS A 156 -3.61 -2.98 -18.12
N CYS A 157 -4.83 -2.67 -17.70
CA CYS A 157 -5.38 -3.14 -16.43
C CYS A 157 -6.13 -4.45 -16.65
N ILE A 158 -5.75 -5.48 -15.90
CA ILE A 158 -6.40 -6.80 -15.92
C ILE A 158 -7.14 -6.96 -14.60
N LYS A 159 -8.41 -7.34 -14.67
CA LYS A 159 -9.28 -7.50 -13.52
C LYS A 159 -9.88 -8.89 -13.55
N THR A 160 -9.57 -9.66 -12.52
CA THR A 160 -9.99 -11.04 -12.40
C THR A 160 -10.77 -11.23 -11.10
N SER A 161 -11.93 -11.88 -11.18
CA SER A 161 -12.74 -12.18 -10.01
C SER A 161 -12.10 -13.31 -9.21
N LEU A 162 -12.05 -13.18 -7.87
CA LEU A 162 -11.62 -14.28 -7.01
C LEU A 162 -12.57 -15.50 -7.10
N MET A 163 -13.77 -15.32 -7.65
CA MET A 163 -14.73 -16.40 -7.93
C MET A 163 -14.21 -17.44 -8.93
N PHE A 164 -13.10 -17.19 -9.64
CA PHE A 164 -12.44 -18.24 -10.42
C PHE A 164 -11.66 -19.24 -9.57
N SER A 165 -11.30 -18.90 -8.33
CA SER A 165 -10.72 -19.85 -7.39
C SER A 165 -11.80 -20.69 -6.73
N GLY A 166 -11.76 -22.01 -6.94
CA GLY A 166 -12.62 -22.96 -6.24
C GLY A 166 -12.44 -22.92 -4.72
N ARG A 167 -11.22 -22.65 -4.24
CA ARG A 167 -10.96 -22.48 -2.80
C ARG A 167 -11.63 -21.23 -2.23
N TYR A 168 -11.60 -20.12 -2.96
CA TYR A 168 -12.29 -18.91 -2.55
C TYR A 168 -13.80 -19.15 -2.41
N ILE A 169 -14.41 -19.86 -3.37
CA ILE A 169 -15.82 -20.25 -3.30
C ILE A 169 -16.11 -21.12 -2.06
N ALA A 170 -15.21 -22.04 -1.71
CA ALA A 170 -15.40 -22.96 -0.60
C ALA A 170 -15.23 -22.30 0.78
N GLU A 171 -14.34 -21.33 0.91
CA GLU A 171 -13.94 -20.76 2.21
C GLU A 171 -14.51 -19.37 2.49
N SER A 172 -15.10 -18.67 1.50
CA SER A 172 -15.53 -17.27 1.65
C SER A 172 -17.03 -17.07 1.48
N GLU A 173 -17.64 -16.36 2.42
CA GLU A 173 -19.02 -15.88 2.31
C GLU A 173 -19.13 -14.63 1.43
N GLU A 174 -18.15 -13.72 1.52
CA GLU A 174 -18.07 -12.55 0.65
C GLU A 174 -17.67 -12.98 -0.76
N ARG A 175 -18.36 -12.47 -1.79
CA ARG A 175 -18.16 -12.84 -3.21
C ARG A 175 -17.70 -11.66 -4.07
N SER A 176 -17.41 -10.52 -3.45
CA SER A 176 -16.95 -9.31 -4.14
C SER A 176 -15.43 -9.24 -4.32
N GLY A 177 -14.69 -10.30 -3.97
CA GLY A 177 -13.24 -10.30 -4.05
C GLY A 177 -12.74 -10.21 -5.49
N ILE A 178 -11.72 -9.38 -5.72
CA ILE A 178 -11.09 -9.21 -7.03
C ILE A 178 -9.57 -9.07 -6.91
N LEU A 179 -8.86 -9.49 -7.94
CA LEU A 179 -7.44 -9.18 -8.20
C LEU A 179 -7.35 -8.24 -9.41
N LYS A 180 -6.57 -7.17 -9.28
CA LYS A 180 -6.20 -6.26 -10.37
C LYS A 180 -4.69 -6.32 -10.61
N LEU A 181 -4.27 -6.43 -11.86
CA LEU A 181 -2.88 -6.38 -12.29
C LEU A 181 -2.67 -5.20 -13.26
N ILE A 182 -1.59 -4.44 -13.07
CA ILE A 182 -1.18 -3.36 -13.96
C ILE A 182 -0.01 -3.84 -14.81
N TYR A 183 -0.28 -4.13 -16.09
CA TYR A 183 0.68 -4.67 -17.04
C TYR A 183 1.26 -3.56 -17.93
N LYS A 184 2.59 -3.46 -17.99
CA LYS A 184 3.31 -2.55 -18.87
C LYS A 184 3.81 -3.30 -20.11
N LYS A 185 3.12 -3.12 -21.24
CA LYS A 185 3.37 -3.83 -22.50
C LYS A 185 4.78 -3.63 -23.05
N GLU A 186 5.31 -2.41 -22.98
CA GLU A 186 6.65 -2.06 -23.48
C GLU A 186 7.75 -2.98 -22.91
N THR A 187 7.62 -3.33 -21.64
CA THR A 187 8.63 -4.12 -20.91
C THR A 187 8.24 -5.57 -20.68
N ASP A 188 7.02 -5.96 -21.06
CA ASP A 188 6.40 -7.24 -20.69
C ASP A 188 6.42 -7.53 -19.17
N THR A 189 6.20 -6.52 -18.32
CA THR A 189 6.26 -6.70 -16.85
C THR A 189 4.99 -6.21 -16.16
N LEU A 190 4.76 -6.71 -14.94
CA LEU A 190 3.82 -6.12 -14.01
C LEU A 190 4.49 -4.95 -13.29
N ILE A 191 3.78 -3.82 -13.17
CA ILE A 191 4.26 -2.64 -12.44
C ILE A 191 3.37 -2.29 -11.23
N GLY A 192 2.30 -3.06 -11.03
CA GLY A 192 1.38 -2.86 -9.92
C GLY A 192 0.35 -3.97 -9.80
N ALA A 193 -0.18 -4.12 -8.60
CA ALA A 193 -1.28 -5.02 -8.32
C ALA A 193 -2.09 -4.52 -7.13
N SER A 194 -3.37 -4.87 -7.10
CA SER A 194 -4.22 -4.67 -5.94
C SER A 194 -5.18 -5.83 -5.80
N VAL A 195 -5.48 -6.22 -4.59
CA VAL A 195 -6.34 -7.36 -4.30
C VAL A 195 -7.16 -7.11 -3.06
N ILE A 196 -8.41 -7.56 -3.11
CA ILE A 196 -9.33 -7.60 -1.98
C ILE A 196 -9.92 -8.99 -1.86
N GLY A 197 -9.73 -9.62 -0.70
CA GLY A 197 -10.11 -11.01 -0.46
C GLY A 197 -9.28 -11.65 0.65
N PRO A 198 -9.60 -12.89 1.03
CA PRO A 198 -8.86 -13.62 2.05
C PRO A 198 -7.41 -13.86 1.60
N TYR A 199 -6.49 -13.84 2.56
CA TYR A 199 -5.05 -14.10 2.34
C TYR A 199 -4.37 -13.10 1.39
N SER A 200 -4.99 -11.94 1.13
CA SER A 200 -4.42 -10.87 0.30
C SER A 200 -3.03 -10.46 0.77
N SER A 201 -2.82 -10.46 2.08
CA SER A 201 -1.53 -10.19 2.74
C SER A 201 -0.42 -11.15 2.32
N GLU A 202 -0.74 -12.39 1.99
CA GLU A 202 0.24 -13.45 1.68
C GLU A 202 0.71 -13.35 0.23
N TYR A 203 -0.23 -13.42 -0.73
CA TYR A 203 0.16 -13.47 -2.14
C TYR A 203 0.46 -12.10 -2.74
N ILE A 204 0.13 -10.98 -2.08
CA ILE A 204 0.66 -9.68 -2.49
C ILE A 204 2.19 -9.63 -2.32
N GLY A 205 2.76 -10.34 -1.34
CA GLY A 205 4.21 -10.45 -1.17
C GLY A 205 4.88 -11.20 -2.33
N MET A 206 4.24 -12.27 -2.82
CA MET A 206 4.67 -12.97 -4.03
C MET A 206 4.65 -12.03 -5.25
N ILE A 207 3.53 -11.33 -5.47
CA ILE A 207 3.40 -10.41 -6.62
C ILE A 207 4.41 -9.25 -6.52
N SER A 208 4.62 -8.72 -5.31
CA SER A 208 5.62 -7.70 -5.03
C SER A 208 7.03 -8.16 -5.43
N SER A 209 7.35 -9.43 -5.20
CA SER A 209 8.64 -10.00 -5.60
C SER A 209 8.79 -10.04 -7.13
N PHE A 210 7.74 -10.44 -7.87
CA PHE A 210 7.77 -10.45 -9.33
C PHE A 210 7.90 -9.04 -9.94
N ILE A 211 7.23 -8.04 -9.35
CA ILE A 211 7.34 -6.63 -9.76
C ILE A 211 8.75 -6.11 -9.45
N GLY A 212 9.25 -6.36 -8.24
CA GLY A 212 10.58 -5.90 -7.81
C GLY A 212 11.72 -6.49 -8.64
N LEU A 213 11.57 -7.76 -9.07
CA LEU A 213 12.49 -8.45 -9.96
C LEU A 213 12.25 -8.17 -11.45
N GLN A 214 11.23 -7.39 -11.80
CA GLN A 214 10.84 -7.08 -13.19
C GLN A 214 10.71 -8.35 -14.04
N THR A 215 10.09 -9.39 -13.48
CA THR A 215 9.99 -10.69 -14.16
C THR A 215 9.04 -10.58 -15.36
N PRO A 216 9.46 -11.01 -16.57
CA PRO A 216 8.58 -10.99 -17.73
C PRO A 216 7.32 -11.82 -17.51
N VAL A 217 6.16 -11.33 -17.94
CA VAL A 217 4.86 -12.01 -17.79
C VAL A 217 4.89 -13.40 -18.43
N GLU A 218 5.56 -13.55 -19.57
CA GLU A 218 5.71 -14.85 -20.23
C GLU A 218 6.49 -15.88 -19.39
N GLN A 219 7.35 -15.43 -18.46
CA GLN A 219 7.99 -16.33 -17.49
C GLN A 219 7.08 -16.64 -16.30
N LEU A 220 6.25 -15.69 -15.89
CA LEU A 220 5.26 -15.90 -14.82
C LEU A 220 4.18 -16.91 -15.24
N LYS A 221 3.76 -16.92 -16.52
CA LYS A 221 2.82 -17.90 -17.10
C LYS A 221 3.34 -19.34 -17.08
N LYS A 222 4.66 -19.54 -17.02
CA LYS A 222 5.32 -20.86 -17.00
C LYS A 222 5.53 -21.42 -15.60
N GLN A 223 5.23 -20.65 -14.56
CA GLN A 223 5.36 -21.11 -13.18
C GLN A 223 4.24 -22.08 -12.80
N ILE A 224 4.52 -22.95 -11.82
CA ILE A 224 3.55 -23.86 -11.23
C ILE A 224 2.96 -23.20 -9.99
N TYR A 225 1.65 -23.00 -9.98
CA TYR A 225 0.92 -22.46 -8.83
C TYR A 225 0.19 -23.61 -8.12
N PRO A 226 0.23 -23.67 -6.78
CA PRO A 226 -0.39 -24.74 -6.02
C PRO A 226 -1.92 -24.71 -6.13
N HIS A 227 -2.53 -25.89 -6.33
CA HIS A 227 -3.98 -26.07 -6.39
C HIS A 227 -4.47 -26.98 -5.26
N PRO A 228 -5.60 -26.66 -4.59
CA PRO A 228 -6.36 -25.42 -4.71
C PRO A 228 -5.80 -24.33 -3.78
N THR A 229 -5.64 -23.10 -4.29
CA THR A 229 -5.26 -21.92 -3.48
C THR A 229 -6.04 -20.69 -3.93
N VAL A 230 -6.31 -19.73 -3.03
CA VAL A 230 -6.91 -18.45 -3.45
C VAL A 230 -5.96 -17.69 -4.37
N SER A 231 -4.65 -17.78 -4.11
CA SER A 231 -3.59 -17.16 -4.91
C SER A 231 -3.51 -17.66 -6.35
N GLU A 232 -4.08 -18.83 -6.70
CA GLU A 232 -4.04 -19.34 -8.07
C GLU A 232 -4.78 -18.44 -9.07
N VAL A 233 -5.69 -17.58 -8.61
CA VAL A 233 -6.32 -16.53 -9.42
C VAL A 233 -5.31 -15.59 -10.09
N PHE A 234 -4.12 -15.44 -9.49
CA PHE A 234 -3.02 -14.70 -10.11
C PHE A 234 -2.60 -15.34 -11.43
N ARG A 235 -2.53 -16.67 -11.48
CA ARG A 235 -2.26 -17.41 -12.72
C ARG A 235 -3.32 -17.10 -13.76
N ASP A 236 -4.60 -17.20 -13.40
CA ASP A 236 -5.70 -16.97 -14.35
C ASP A 236 -5.67 -15.53 -14.89
N ALA A 237 -5.40 -14.55 -14.02
CA ALA A 237 -5.21 -13.16 -14.41
C ALA A 237 -4.04 -12.97 -15.41
N LEU A 238 -2.93 -13.69 -15.26
CA LEU A 238 -1.81 -13.62 -16.22
C LEU A 238 -2.23 -14.07 -17.63
N PHE A 239 -3.14 -15.05 -17.76
CA PHE A 239 -3.61 -15.53 -19.06
C PHE A 239 -4.64 -14.61 -19.72
N GLU A 240 -5.11 -13.56 -19.02
CA GLU A 240 -5.95 -12.49 -19.57
C GLU A 240 -5.12 -11.31 -20.15
N ILE A 241 -3.79 -11.32 -19.96
CA ILE A 241 -2.84 -10.32 -20.47
C ILE A 241 -2.64 -10.44 -21.99
#